data_AF-A0A5R8ZZ56-F1
#
_entry.id   AF-A0A5R8ZZ56-F1
#
_cell.length_a   1.000
_cell.length_b   1.000
_cell.length_c   1.000
_cell.angle_alpha   90.00
_cell.angle_beta   90.00
_cell.angle_gamma   90.00
#
_symmetry.space_group_name_H-M   'P 1'
#
loop_
_entity.id
_entity.type
_entity.pdbx_description
1 polymer ?
#
loop_
_entity_poly.entity_id
_entity_poly.type
_entity_poly.pdbx_seq_one_letter_code
_entity_poly.pdbx_strand_id
1 'polypeptide(L)'
;MTSIIARSGDVSAGIKPNRPSWKDMSKNYMGEDVSRETLYPMISAQLVQLYQENDKAWENTCAIRMSYALNRSGIKLPSETSPKGGTLKGDDGRYYWIRVRDLKKYLRDRFRDGDVEYELSPITHRSEMPKRAEEVRENIIRKIQGRHGIIVFDVKGWDGATGHFTLWNGSDLVYVGDGYHNDDTTTAYYFWFAQFNEKEQVAVQTVKVTFWELK
;
A
#
# COMPACT_ATOMS: atom_id res chain seq x y z
N MET A 1 4.72 -16.38 15.95
CA MET A 1 4.17 -16.88 14.68
C MET A 1 3.09 -17.89 15.05
N THR A 2 1.85 -17.62 14.69
CA THR A 2 0.73 -18.54 14.94
C THR A 2 0.84 -19.69 13.94
N SER A 3 1.12 -20.90 14.41
CA SER A 3 1.05 -22.11 13.58
C SER A 3 -0.38 -22.65 13.64
N ILE A 4 -1.08 -22.65 12.52
CA ILE A 4 -2.36 -23.33 12.42
C ILE A 4 -2.05 -24.80 12.13
N ILE A 5 -2.60 -25.73 12.92
CA ILE A 5 -2.46 -27.16 12.66
C ILE A 5 -3.80 -27.67 12.15
N ALA A 6 -3.87 -28.06 10.87
CA ALA A 6 -5.00 -28.79 10.35
C ALA A 6 -4.87 -30.26 10.77
N ARG A 7 -5.96 -30.87 11.26
CA ARG A 7 -6.00 -32.29 11.62
C ARG A 7 -7.17 -32.99 10.92
N SER A 8 -6.94 -34.19 10.43
CA SER A 8 -7.97 -35.11 9.92
C SER A 8 -7.62 -36.53 10.36
N GLY A 9 -8.36 -37.06 11.33
CA GLY A 9 -7.95 -38.27 12.05
C GLY A 9 -6.57 -38.11 12.68
N ASP A 10 -5.68 -39.07 12.40
CA ASP A 10 -4.30 -39.09 12.89
C ASP A 10 -3.32 -38.24 12.05
N VAL A 11 -3.79 -37.63 10.96
CA VAL A 11 -2.96 -36.81 10.08
C VAL A 11 -3.01 -35.36 10.55
N SER A 12 -1.85 -34.71 10.64
CA SER A 12 -1.77 -33.28 10.90
C SER A 12 -0.81 -32.56 9.94
N ALA A 13 -1.16 -31.33 9.57
CA ALA A 13 -0.35 -30.47 8.72
C ALA A 13 -0.25 -29.06 9.32
N GLY A 14 0.97 -28.54 9.41
CA GLY A 14 1.21 -27.15 9.77
C GLY A 14 0.90 -26.22 8.60
N ILE A 15 -0.09 -25.35 8.77
CA ILE A 15 -0.43 -24.27 7.85
C ILE A 15 0.29 -23.01 8.31
N LYS A 16 1.12 -22.46 7.42
CA LYS A 16 1.71 -21.14 7.60
C LYS A 16 0.84 -20.11 6.87
N PRO A 17 0.23 -19.15 7.58
CA PRO A 17 -0.54 -18.09 6.94
C PRO A 17 0.33 -17.33 5.93
N ASN A 18 -0.23 -17.09 4.75
CA ASN A 18 0.48 -16.41 3.69
C ASN A 18 0.54 -14.89 3.92
N ARG A 19 -0.51 -14.35 4.56
CA ARG A 19 -0.72 -12.95 4.91
C ARG A 19 -0.64 -12.74 6.43
N PRO A 20 -0.28 -11.53 6.89
CA PRO A 20 -0.35 -11.18 8.31
C PRO A 20 -1.82 -11.09 8.79
N SER A 21 -2.03 -11.06 10.11
CA SER A 21 -3.36 -10.79 10.66
C SER A 21 -3.71 -9.30 10.54
N TRP A 22 -5.00 -8.97 10.44
CA TRP A 22 -5.47 -7.58 10.51
C TRP A 22 -5.08 -6.94 11.84
N LYS A 23 -5.21 -7.70 12.95
CA LYS A 23 -4.86 -7.25 14.29
C LYS A 23 -3.40 -6.78 14.37
N ASP A 24 -2.47 -7.56 13.83
CA ASP A 24 -1.05 -7.20 13.87
C ASP A 24 -0.74 -6.07 12.88
N MET A 25 -1.33 -6.10 11.68
CA MET A 25 -1.08 -5.04 10.68
C MET A 25 -1.61 -3.69 11.13
N SER A 26 -2.87 -3.60 11.56
CA SER A 26 -3.48 -2.35 12.05
C SER A 26 -2.74 -1.77 13.25
N LYS A 27 -2.24 -2.62 14.15
CA LYS A 27 -1.43 -2.19 15.31
C LYS A 27 -0.07 -1.61 14.89
N ASN A 28 0.56 -2.18 13.87
CA ASN A 28 1.94 -1.85 13.50
C ASN A 28 2.05 -0.89 12.31
N TYR A 29 0.96 -0.58 11.62
CA TYR A 29 0.95 0.33 10.49
C TYR A 29 0.77 1.76 10.98
N MET A 30 1.74 2.61 10.65
CA MET A 30 1.79 4.00 11.08
C MET A 30 1.01 4.87 10.09
N GLY A 31 -0.13 5.39 10.55
CA GLY A 31 -1.01 6.27 9.78
C GLY A 31 -0.47 7.70 9.67
N GLU A 32 -1.38 8.64 9.41
CA GLU A 32 -1.08 10.07 9.28
C GLU A 32 -0.53 10.73 10.54
N ASP A 33 -0.84 10.16 11.70
CA ASP A 33 -0.45 10.68 13.01
C ASP A 33 1.06 10.57 13.27
N VAL A 34 1.78 9.74 12.51
CA VAL A 34 3.23 9.57 12.63
C VAL A 34 3.91 10.27 11.48
N SER A 35 4.62 11.37 11.75
CA SER A 35 5.42 12.07 10.73
C SER A 35 6.65 11.27 10.30
N ARG A 36 7.26 11.64 9.17
CA ARG A 36 8.50 11.01 8.69
C ARG A 36 9.69 11.26 9.63
N GLU A 37 9.72 12.43 10.27
CA GLU A 37 10.72 12.81 11.28
C GLU A 37 10.64 11.91 12.52
N THR A 38 9.46 11.37 12.83
CA THR A 38 9.26 10.35 13.86
C THR A 38 9.55 8.94 13.34
N LEU A 39 9.10 8.61 12.12
CA LEU A 39 9.24 7.28 11.51
C LEU A 39 10.70 6.88 11.30
N TYR A 40 11.54 7.76 10.76
CA TYR A 40 12.89 7.41 10.33
C TYR A 40 13.83 7.02 11.46
N PRO A 41 13.88 7.74 12.60
CA PRO A 41 14.64 7.31 13.78
C PRO A 41 14.22 5.94 14.32
N MET A 42 12.97 5.52 14.12
CA MET A 42 12.49 4.19 14.55
C MET A 42 13.01 3.04 13.67
N ILE A 43 13.60 3.37 12.52
CA ILE A 43 14.09 2.40 11.53
C ILE A 43 15.60 2.31 11.53
N SER A 44 16.29 3.44 11.28
CA SER A 44 17.74 3.50 11.41
C SER A 44 18.29 4.92 11.46
N ALA A 45 19.44 5.07 12.13
CA ALA A 45 20.23 6.30 12.05
C ALA A 45 20.67 6.64 10.61
N GLN A 46 20.96 5.62 9.78
CA GLN A 46 21.30 5.82 8.37
C GLN A 46 20.17 6.47 7.58
N LEU A 47 18.92 6.04 7.80
CA LEU A 47 17.77 6.61 7.10
C LEU A 47 17.56 8.09 7.47
N VAL A 48 17.82 8.46 8.73
CA VAL A 48 17.81 9.86 9.17
C VAL A 48 18.85 10.70 8.41
N GLN A 49 20.08 10.19 8.25
CA GLN A 49 21.13 10.88 7.49
C GLN A 49 20.74 11.09 6.03
N LEU A 50 20.26 10.04 5.37
CA LEU A 50 19.84 10.09 3.97
C LEU A 50 18.71 11.10 3.73
N TYR A 51 17.75 11.16 4.66
CA TYR A 51 16.68 12.16 4.67
C TYR A 51 17.22 13.59 4.86
N GLN A 52 18.17 13.79 5.77
CA GLN A 52 18.79 15.11 5.99
C GLN A 52 19.62 15.58 4.78
N GLU A 53 20.27 14.67 4.08
CA GLU A 53 21.05 14.96 2.87
C GLU A 53 20.16 15.31 1.68
N ASN A 54 18.99 14.69 1.55
CA ASN A 54 18.09 14.90 0.43
C ASN A 54 16.63 14.64 0.80
N ASP A 55 16.01 15.62 1.44
CA ASP A 55 14.61 15.54 1.89
C ASP A 55 13.65 15.08 0.77
N LYS A 56 13.80 15.65 -0.42
CA LYS A 56 12.92 15.37 -1.56
C LYS A 56 13.01 13.91 -2.05
N ALA A 57 14.20 13.31 -2.01
CA ALA A 57 14.36 11.90 -2.37
C ALA A 57 13.69 10.94 -1.37
N TRP A 58 13.42 11.40 -0.15
CA TRP A 58 12.83 10.65 0.95
C TRP A 58 11.46 11.23 1.37
N GLU A 59 10.75 11.88 0.45
CA GLU A 59 9.40 12.37 0.73
C GLU A 59 8.40 11.22 0.87
N ASN A 60 8.52 10.21 -0.01
CA ASN A 60 7.57 9.11 -0.06
C ASN A 60 7.85 8.04 1.00
N THR A 61 7.02 8.00 2.04
CA THR A 61 7.14 7.02 3.14
C THR A 61 6.27 5.79 3.01
N CYS A 62 5.39 5.68 2.00
CA CYS A 62 4.35 4.63 1.99
C CYS A 62 4.93 3.20 1.98
N ALA A 63 5.97 2.96 1.18
CA ALA A 63 6.65 1.66 1.11
C ALA A 63 7.39 1.32 2.41
N ILE A 64 7.96 2.34 3.07
CA ILE A 64 8.67 2.19 4.34
C ILE A 64 7.69 1.86 5.48
N ARG A 65 6.55 2.57 5.55
CA ARG A 65 5.47 2.30 6.52
C ARG A 65 4.92 0.89 6.36
N MET A 66 4.64 0.49 5.11
CA MET A 66 4.18 -0.87 4.82
C MET A 66 5.25 -1.91 5.20
N SER A 67 6.52 -1.64 4.91
CA SER A 67 7.63 -2.53 5.29
C SER A 67 7.76 -2.69 6.80
N TYR A 68 7.64 -1.58 7.55
CA TYR A 68 7.65 -1.57 9.00
C TYR A 68 6.53 -2.45 9.58
N ALA A 69 5.31 -2.27 9.08
CA ALA A 69 4.14 -3.03 9.51
C ALA A 69 4.27 -4.53 9.20
N LEU A 70 4.67 -4.89 7.98
CA LEU A 70 4.88 -6.28 7.56
C LEU A 70 5.91 -6.99 8.44
N ASN A 71 7.07 -6.34 8.67
CA ASN A 71 8.15 -6.87 9.50
C ASN A 71 7.68 -7.19 10.92
N ARG A 72 6.84 -6.33 11.51
CA ARG A 72 6.30 -6.50 12.87
C ARG A 72 5.05 -7.37 12.93
N SER A 73 4.44 -7.65 11.78
CA SER A 73 3.25 -8.50 11.66
C SER A 73 3.56 -9.92 11.15
N GLY A 74 4.82 -10.36 11.31
CA GLY A 74 5.24 -11.74 11.03
C GLY A 74 5.71 -12.00 9.60
N ILE A 75 5.72 -10.99 8.71
CA ILE A 75 6.26 -11.08 7.36
C ILE A 75 7.67 -10.46 7.34
N LYS A 76 8.69 -11.31 7.53
CA LYS A 76 10.09 -10.86 7.42
C LYS A 76 10.41 -10.58 5.95
N LEU A 77 10.67 -9.31 5.63
CA LEU A 77 11.04 -8.92 4.28
C LEU A 77 12.48 -9.36 3.97
N PRO A 78 12.73 -9.97 2.80
CA PRO A 78 14.08 -10.32 2.37
C PRO A 78 14.83 -9.07 1.92
N SER A 79 16.17 -9.16 1.91
CA SER A 79 17.01 -8.24 1.13
C SER A 79 16.67 -8.40 -0.34
N GLU A 80 16.47 -7.30 -1.05
CA GLU A 80 16.31 -7.37 -2.50
C GLU A 80 17.67 -7.64 -3.16
N THR A 81 17.69 -8.53 -4.15
CA THR A 81 18.89 -8.90 -4.93
C THR A 81 19.04 -8.09 -6.23
N SER A 82 18.07 -7.21 -6.53
CA SER A 82 18.08 -6.42 -7.75
C SER A 82 19.13 -5.30 -7.65
N PRO A 83 20.05 -5.17 -8.62
CA PRO A 83 21.05 -4.09 -8.65
C PRO A 83 20.45 -2.71 -8.85
N LYS A 84 19.16 -2.64 -9.22
CA LYS A 84 18.40 -1.39 -9.37
C LYS A 84 17.36 -1.21 -8.27
N GLY A 85 17.10 -2.21 -7.44
CA GLY A 85 16.07 -2.21 -6.38
C GLY A 85 16.57 -1.59 -5.07
N GLY A 86 15.65 -1.25 -4.17
CA GLY A 86 15.97 -0.45 -2.98
C GLY A 86 15.42 -1.11 -1.70
N THR A 87 16.30 -1.80 -0.98
CA THR A 87 16.05 -2.16 0.43
C THR A 87 17.09 -1.51 1.32
N LEU A 88 16.63 -0.96 2.43
CA LEU A 88 17.48 -0.44 3.49
C LEU A 88 17.46 -1.44 4.65
N LYS A 89 18.62 -1.66 5.28
CA LYS A 89 18.69 -2.47 6.49
C LYS A 89 18.50 -1.55 7.71
N GLY A 90 17.48 -1.81 8.51
CA GLY A 90 17.24 -1.09 9.75
C GLY A 90 18.24 -1.47 10.84
N ASP A 91 18.31 -0.67 11.89
CA ASP A 91 19.15 -0.94 13.07
C ASP A 91 18.67 -2.20 13.82
N ASP A 92 17.42 -2.59 13.62
CA ASP A 92 16.82 -3.84 14.09
C ASP A 92 17.24 -5.09 13.25
N GLY A 93 18.09 -4.90 12.25
CA GLY A 93 18.60 -5.93 11.35
C GLY A 93 17.61 -6.40 10.29
N ARG A 94 16.43 -5.77 10.17
CA ARG A 94 15.40 -6.12 9.17
C ARG A 94 15.55 -5.29 7.90
N TYR A 95 15.01 -5.81 6.80
CA TYR A 95 15.00 -5.09 5.53
C TYR A 95 13.70 -4.30 5.38
N TYR A 96 13.84 -3.06 4.91
CA TYR A 96 12.76 -2.12 4.65
C TYR A 96 12.81 -1.77 3.16
N TRP A 97 11.74 -2.09 2.44
CA TRP A 97 11.62 -1.78 1.03
C TRP A 97 11.18 -0.32 0.89
N ILE A 98 11.92 0.45 0.10
CA ILE A 98 11.72 1.90 -0.02
C ILE A 98 10.98 2.30 -1.30
N ARG A 99 10.63 1.32 -2.15
CA ARG A 99 9.98 1.57 -3.45
C ARG A 99 8.67 0.82 -3.57
N VAL A 100 7.64 1.54 -3.97
CA VAL A 100 6.29 1.01 -4.17
C VAL A 100 6.28 -0.13 -5.19
N ARG A 101 6.86 0.10 -6.37
CA ARG A 101 6.87 -0.88 -7.46
C ARG A 101 7.45 -2.22 -7.03
N ASP A 102 8.58 -2.18 -6.32
CA ASP A 102 9.34 -3.36 -5.95
C ASP A 102 8.59 -4.10 -4.82
N LEU A 103 8.12 -3.38 -3.79
CA LEU A 103 7.32 -3.97 -2.71
C LEU A 103 6.02 -4.59 -3.23
N LYS A 104 5.37 -3.96 -4.22
CA LYS A 104 4.15 -4.48 -4.86
C LYS A 104 4.40 -5.82 -5.53
N LYS A 105 5.51 -5.92 -6.25
CA LYS A 105 5.91 -7.18 -6.88
C LYS A 105 6.10 -8.28 -5.83
N TYR A 106 6.82 -7.98 -4.74
CA TYR A 106 7.00 -8.93 -3.63
C TYR A 106 5.66 -9.37 -3.03
N LEU A 107 4.75 -8.41 -2.75
CA LEU A 107 3.44 -8.73 -2.19
C LEU A 107 2.59 -9.57 -3.14
N ARG A 108 2.63 -9.32 -4.45
CA ARG A 108 1.92 -10.14 -5.43
C ARG A 108 2.50 -11.55 -5.55
N ASP A 109 3.83 -11.68 -5.55
CA ASP A 109 4.49 -12.99 -5.59
C ASP A 109 4.17 -13.82 -4.34
N ARG A 110 4.13 -13.15 -3.18
CA ARG A 110 3.80 -13.77 -1.90
C ARG A 110 2.31 -14.08 -1.78
N PHE A 111 1.46 -13.06 -1.81
CA PHE A 111 0.02 -13.14 -1.51
C PHE A 111 -0.83 -13.64 -2.66
N ARG A 112 -0.26 -13.76 -3.87
CA ARG A 112 -0.96 -14.01 -5.14
C ARG A 112 -1.89 -12.84 -5.49
N ASP A 113 -2.88 -13.11 -6.33
CA ASP A 113 -3.87 -12.13 -6.75
C ASP A 113 -4.63 -11.56 -5.53
N GLY A 114 -5.12 -10.33 -5.68
CA GLY A 114 -6.03 -9.71 -4.72
C GLY A 114 -7.32 -10.51 -4.57
N ASP A 115 -7.93 -10.45 -3.38
CA ASP A 115 -9.28 -11.02 -3.22
C ASP A 115 -10.31 -10.18 -3.98
N VAL A 116 -10.00 -8.89 -4.19
CA VAL A 116 -10.70 -8.03 -5.14
C VAL A 116 -9.68 -7.21 -5.91
N GLU A 117 -9.76 -7.24 -7.24
CA GLU A 117 -8.98 -6.38 -8.12
C GLU A 117 -9.95 -5.67 -9.08
N TYR A 118 -9.66 -4.41 -9.41
CA TYR A 118 -10.41 -3.67 -10.41
C TYR A 118 -9.47 -2.84 -11.28
N GLU A 119 -9.54 -3.04 -12.60
CA GLU A 119 -8.81 -2.25 -13.58
C GLU A 119 -9.73 -1.17 -14.13
N LEU A 120 -9.31 0.09 -13.95
CA LEU A 120 -10.11 1.24 -14.32
C LEU A 120 -9.81 1.60 -15.78
N SER A 121 -10.87 1.85 -16.55
CA SER A 121 -10.69 2.45 -17.88
C SER A 121 -10.06 3.83 -17.73
N PRO A 122 -8.97 4.14 -18.46
CA PRO A 122 -8.38 5.47 -18.44
C PRO A 122 -9.40 6.50 -18.94
N ILE A 123 -9.51 7.61 -18.21
CA ILE A 123 -10.31 8.77 -18.63
C ILE A 123 -9.41 9.84 -19.25
N THR A 124 -10.01 10.73 -20.02
CA THR A 124 -9.33 11.82 -20.74
C THR A 124 -9.82 13.19 -20.31
N HIS A 125 -11.10 13.33 -19.94
CA HIS A 125 -11.73 14.60 -19.58
C HIS A 125 -12.44 14.50 -18.23
N ARG A 126 -12.54 15.64 -17.53
CA ARG A 126 -13.21 15.73 -16.21
C ARG A 126 -14.68 15.30 -16.24
N SER A 127 -15.37 15.49 -17.36
CA SER A 127 -16.78 15.08 -17.54
C SER A 127 -17.01 13.57 -17.36
N GLU A 128 -15.95 12.75 -17.44
CA GLU A 128 -16.02 11.30 -17.25
C GLU A 128 -15.97 10.88 -15.77
N MET A 129 -15.65 11.80 -14.85
CA MET A 129 -15.50 11.52 -13.41
C MET A 129 -16.73 10.91 -12.74
N PRO A 130 -17.97 11.38 -13.00
CA PRO A 130 -19.15 10.77 -12.37
C PRO A 130 -19.32 9.29 -12.71
N LYS A 131 -19.14 8.94 -13.99
CA LYS A 131 -19.22 7.54 -14.45
C LYS A 131 -18.10 6.69 -13.82
N ARG A 132 -16.88 7.21 -13.83
CA ARG A 132 -15.72 6.54 -13.23
C ARG A 132 -15.92 6.28 -11.73
N ALA A 133 -16.42 7.27 -10.98
CA ALA A 133 -16.70 7.12 -9.57
C ALA A 133 -17.76 6.03 -9.30
N GLU A 134 -18.82 6.00 -10.11
CA GLU A 134 -19.85 4.95 -10.01
C GLU A 134 -19.29 3.55 -10.30
N GLU A 135 -18.53 3.39 -11.40
CA GLU A 135 -17.91 2.11 -11.75
C GLU A 135 -16.97 1.61 -10.64
N VAL A 136 -16.20 2.50 -10.02
CA VAL A 136 -15.31 2.19 -8.91
C VAL A 136 -16.09 1.82 -7.65
N ARG A 137 -17.20 2.50 -7.35
CA ARG A 137 -18.06 2.14 -6.21
C ARG A 137 -18.56 0.71 -6.33
N GLU A 138 -19.11 0.34 -7.49
CA GLU A 138 -19.68 -0.98 -7.73
C GLU A 138 -18.61 -2.08 -7.81
N ASN A 139 -17.49 -1.81 -8.48
CA ASN A 139 -16.53 -2.87 -8.80
C ASN A 139 -15.50 -3.13 -7.71
N ILE A 140 -15.25 -2.19 -6.80
CA ILE A 140 -14.29 -2.37 -5.70
C ILE A 140 -14.83 -1.94 -4.32
N ILE A 141 -15.29 -0.70 -4.13
CA ILE A 141 -15.59 -0.17 -2.78
C ILE A 141 -16.67 -0.99 -2.08
N ARG A 142 -17.82 -1.23 -2.73
CA ARG A 142 -18.91 -2.04 -2.14
C ARG A 142 -18.47 -3.45 -1.79
N LYS A 143 -17.53 -4.04 -2.55
CA LYS A 143 -17.04 -5.41 -2.33
C LYS A 143 -16.08 -5.52 -1.15
N ILE A 144 -15.50 -4.41 -0.71
CA ILE A 144 -14.53 -4.36 0.39
C ILE A 144 -15.06 -3.61 1.62
N GLN A 145 -16.26 -3.03 1.53
CA GLN A 145 -16.90 -2.35 2.65
C GLN A 145 -17.06 -3.29 3.86
N GLY A 146 -16.65 -2.82 5.04
CA GLY A 146 -16.61 -3.62 6.27
C GLY A 146 -15.54 -4.71 6.33
N ARG A 147 -14.77 -4.91 5.25
CA ARG A 147 -13.60 -5.80 5.22
C ARG A 147 -12.35 -4.99 5.48
N HIS A 148 -11.30 -5.62 5.99
CA HIS A 148 -10.08 -4.94 6.36
C HIS A 148 -8.90 -5.55 5.62
N GLY A 149 -7.91 -4.75 5.26
CA GLY A 149 -6.73 -5.31 4.62
C GLY A 149 -5.75 -4.33 4.04
N ILE A 150 -4.85 -4.85 3.21
CA ILE A 150 -3.88 -4.06 2.45
C ILE A 150 -4.54 -3.68 1.12
N ILE A 151 -4.43 -2.41 0.75
CA ILE A 151 -4.91 -1.89 -0.52
C ILE A 151 -3.78 -1.17 -1.27
N VAL A 152 -3.78 -1.34 -2.58
CA VAL A 152 -2.79 -0.75 -3.49
C VAL A 152 -3.52 -0.04 -4.61
N PHE A 153 -3.08 1.17 -4.89
CA PHE A 153 -3.52 1.96 -6.04
C PHE A 153 -2.36 2.05 -7.02
N ASP A 154 -2.53 1.50 -8.22
CA ASP A 154 -1.59 1.75 -9.32
C ASP A 154 -1.97 3.04 -10.01
N VAL A 155 -1.00 3.94 -10.12
CA VAL A 155 -1.22 5.30 -10.63
C VAL A 155 -0.30 5.52 -11.83
N LYS A 156 -0.89 5.95 -12.94
CA LYS A 156 -0.17 6.33 -14.16
C LYS A 156 -0.01 7.84 -14.20
N GLY A 157 1.18 8.32 -14.56
CA GLY A 157 1.49 9.75 -14.73
C GLY A 157 2.30 10.37 -13.59
N TRP A 158 2.55 9.64 -12.50
CA TRP A 158 3.48 10.09 -11.46
C TRP A 158 4.93 9.87 -11.87
N ASP A 159 5.78 10.86 -11.56
CA ASP A 159 7.22 10.81 -11.84
C ASP A 159 8.01 10.02 -10.78
N GLY A 160 7.58 10.09 -9.51
CA GLY A 160 8.32 9.54 -8.37
C GLY A 160 7.82 8.19 -7.84
N ALA A 161 6.64 7.74 -8.28
CA ALA A 161 6.02 6.51 -7.79
C ALA A 161 5.13 5.87 -8.87
N THR A 162 4.92 4.56 -8.77
CA THR A 162 4.01 3.83 -9.66
C THR A 162 2.62 3.63 -9.05
N GLY A 163 2.39 4.19 -7.86
CA GLY A 163 1.21 3.89 -7.05
C GLY A 163 1.39 4.21 -5.57
N HIS A 164 0.40 3.83 -4.76
CA HIS A 164 0.35 4.07 -3.32
C HIS A 164 -0.08 2.81 -2.56
N PHE A 165 0.51 2.60 -1.38
CA PHE A 165 0.14 1.55 -0.44
C PHE A 165 -0.51 2.12 0.79
N THR A 166 -1.58 1.48 1.23
CA THR A 166 -2.16 1.78 2.54
C THR A 166 -2.94 0.61 3.11
N LEU A 167 -3.50 0.79 4.29
CA LEU A 167 -4.50 -0.11 4.85
C LEU A 167 -5.89 0.46 4.58
N TRP A 168 -6.82 -0.45 4.30
CA TRP A 168 -8.26 -0.20 4.31
C TRP A 168 -8.84 -0.78 5.59
N ASN A 169 -9.48 0.06 6.40
CA ASN A 169 -10.00 -0.33 7.71
C ASN A 169 -11.50 -0.72 7.70
N GLY A 170 -12.09 -0.94 6.53
CA GLY A 170 -13.52 -1.20 6.38
C GLY A 170 -14.34 0.00 5.89
N SER A 171 -13.84 1.22 6.09
CA SER A 171 -14.48 2.46 5.63
C SER A 171 -13.51 3.49 5.04
N ASP A 172 -12.27 3.51 5.53
CA ASP A 172 -11.31 4.58 5.26
C ASP A 172 -9.90 4.03 4.95
N LEU A 173 -9.13 4.84 4.24
CA LEU A 173 -7.70 4.64 4.04
C LEU A 173 -6.92 5.19 5.24
N VAL A 174 -5.95 4.42 5.74
CA VAL A 174 -5.24 4.74 7.00
C VAL A 174 -4.10 5.75 6.82
N TYR A 175 -3.43 5.72 5.68
CA TYR A 175 -2.37 6.66 5.29
C TYR A 175 -2.51 6.99 3.81
N VAL A 176 -2.69 8.26 3.49
CA VAL A 176 -2.90 8.81 2.16
C VAL A 176 -2.01 10.04 1.85
N GLY A 177 -1.20 10.50 2.80
CA GLY A 177 -0.39 11.71 2.71
C GLY A 177 -1.23 12.97 2.89
N ASP A 178 -2.04 13.29 1.88
CA ASP A 178 -2.98 14.42 1.93
C ASP A 178 -4.41 13.90 2.13
N GLY A 179 -5.15 14.51 3.06
CA GLY A 179 -6.53 14.12 3.41
C GLY A 179 -7.49 14.07 2.22
N TYR A 180 -7.29 14.88 1.17
CA TYR A 180 -8.13 14.83 -0.03
C TYR A 180 -8.07 13.49 -0.75
N HIS A 181 -7.00 12.73 -0.58
CA HIS A 181 -6.86 11.39 -1.14
C HIS A 181 -7.74 10.33 -0.42
N ASN A 182 -8.33 10.68 0.72
CA ASN A 182 -9.38 9.90 1.40
C ASN A 182 -10.76 10.61 1.38
N ASP A 183 -10.96 11.63 0.53
CA ASP A 183 -12.22 12.38 0.43
C ASP A 183 -12.98 12.01 -0.85
N ASP A 184 -14.06 11.25 -0.68
CA ASP A 184 -14.92 10.72 -1.76
C ASP A 184 -15.82 11.77 -2.44
N THR A 185 -15.66 13.04 -2.08
CA THR A 185 -16.29 14.17 -2.78
C THR A 185 -15.37 14.80 -3.83
N THR A 186 -14.09 14.42 -3.85
CA THR A 186 -13.06 15.03 -4.69
C THR A 186 -12.62 14.12 -5.84
N THR A 187 -11.98 14.71 -6.86
CA THR A 187 -11.25 13.92 -7.88
C THR A 187 -9.92 13.38 -7.34
N ALA A 188 -9.53 13.75 -6.12
CA ALA A 188 -8.29 13.35 -5.50
C ALA A 188 -8.39 11.99 -4.79
N TYR A 189 -9.60 11.50 -4.50
CA TYR A 189 -9.81 10.22 -3.81
C TYR A 189 -9.10 9.07 -4.51
N TYR A 190 -8.23 8.33 -3.82
CA TYR A 190 -7.34 7.36 -4.47
C TYR A 190 -8.04 6.31 -5.32
N PHE A 191 -9.25 5.91 -4.92
CA PHE A 191 -10.05 4.92 -5.64
C PHE A 191 -10.38 5.32 -7.08
N TRP A 192 -10.68 6.59 -7.35
CA TRP A 192 -10.95 7.10 -8.71
C TRP A 192 -10.03 8.25 -9.11
N PHE A 193 -8.92 8.42 -8.41
CA PHE A 193 -8.01 9.56 -8.54
C PHE A 193 -7.75 9.94 -9.99
N ALA A 194 -7.89 11.23 -10.27
CA ALA A 194 -7.52 11.87 -11.52
C ALA A 194 -7.10 13.32 -11.28
N GLN A 195 -5.93 13.67 -11.78
CA GLN A 195 -5.40 15.02 -11.84
C GLN A 195 -5.41 15.51 -13.29
N PHE A 196 -5.92 16.72 -13.49
CA PHE A 196 -6.08 17.33 -14.81
C PHE A 196 -5.05 18.46 -14.99
N ASN A 197 -4.56 18.63 -16.21
CA ASN A 197 -3.72 19.77 -16.58
C ASN A 197 -4.57 21.02 -16.89
N GLU A 198 -3.94 22.14 -17.23
CA GLU A 198 -4.61 23.41 -17.57
C GLU A 198 -5.59 23.30 -18.74
N LYS A 199 -5.48 22.25 -19.57
CA LYS A 199 -6.38 21.98 -20.70
C LYS A 199 -7.53 21.04 -20.33
N GLU A 200 -7.73 20.78 -19.04
CA GLU A 200 -8.70 19.81 -18.51
C GLU A 200 -8.49 18.37 -19.01
N GLN A 201 -7.27 18.06 -19.47
CA GLN A 201 -6.89 16.71 -19.87
C GLN A 201 -6.21 15.98 -18.71
N VAL A 202 -6.48 14.69 -18.58
CA VAL A 202 -5.91 13.88 -17.49
C VAL A 202 -4.40 13.74 -17.65
N ALA A 203 -3.67 14.20 -16.65
CA ALA A 203 -2.22 14.06 -16.54
C ALA A 203 -1.83 12.84 -15.70
N VAL A 204 -2.56 12.61 -14.61
CA VAL A 204 -2.28 11.51 -13.66
C VAL A 204 -3.59 10.84 -13.26
N GLN A 205 -3.63 9.52 -13.18
CA GLN A 205 -4.84 8.79 -12.75
C GLN A 205 -4.55 7.40 -12.19
N THR A 206 -5.40 6.94 -11.26
CA THR A 206 -5.44 5.54 -10.84
C THR A 206 -5.87 4.66 -12.01
N VAL A 207 -5.18 3.56 -12.25
CA VAL A 207 -5.50 2.62 -13.34
C VAL A 207 -5.85 1.23 -12.83
N LYS A 208 -5.48 0.90 -11.59
CA LYS A 208 -5.84 -0.37 -10.97
C LYS A 208 -5.91 -0.23 -9.45
N VAL A 209 -6.85 -0.93 -8.85
CA VAL A 209 -6.94 -1.12 -7.39
C VAL A 209 -6.84 -2.60 -7.08
N THR A 210 -5.99 -2.96 -6.13
CA THR A 210 -5.84 -4.33 -5.64
C THR A 210 -6.03 -4.33 -4.13
N PHE A 211 -6.92 -5.21 -3.65
CA PHE A 211 -7.20 -5.40 -2.23
C PHE A 211 -6.89 -6.83 -1.80
N TRP A 212 -6.05 -6.96 -0.77
CA TRP A 212 -5.82 -8.21 -0.05
C TRP A 212 -6.44 -8.11 1.35
N GLU A 213 -7.51 -8.85 1.56
CA GLU A 213 -8.15 -8.97 2.85
C GLU A 213 -7.21 -9.63 3.86
N LEU A 214 -7.23 -9.10 5.07
CA LEU A 214 -6.54 -9.63 6.24
C LEU A 214 -7.58 -10.05 7.29
N LYS A 215 -7.28 -11.13 8.01
CA LYS A 215 -8.17 -11.71 9.03
C LYS A 215 -7.68 -11.42 10.44
#